data_AF-A0A2S7PNI1-F1
#
_entry.id   AF-A0A2S7PNI1-F1
#
_cell.length_a   1.000
_cell.length_b   1.000
_cell.length_c   1.000
_cell.angle_alpha   90.00
_cell.angle_beta   90.00
_cell.angle_gamma   90.00
#
_symmetry.space_group_name_H-M   'P 1'
#
loop_
_entity.id
_entity.type
_entity.pdbx_description
1 polymer ?
#
loop_
_entity_poly.entity_id
_entity_poly.type
_entity_poly.pdbx_seq_one_letter_code
_entity_poly.pdbx_strand_id
1 'polypeptide(L)'
;MANNASVASTKSVMLWANSSGLPDFLVSTFTSILDDVGFTNNDIAQYQPNPFYGFNNGTNRNANAIQLDLVDGGEDLQNIPLYPLIQPIREVDVIFAVDSSADTTYHWPNGTALVATYERSLNATIENGTAFPAIPDVNTFVNLGLNHRPTFFGCDAGNLTGPAPLVVYIPNAPYITQSNVSTYDPSYTDTQRNLIIRNGYDVATMGNGTVDSQWPTCVGCAILSRSFNKTGTTVPDACTACFQRYCWNGTTDTRDVTYEPNYILAEVSAASAGITLDVQKIFTFGVATFAAALVMLV
;
A
#
# COMPACT_ATOMS: atom_id res chain seq x y z
N MET A 1 4.91 -11.21 24.70
CA MET A 1 4.72 -10.50 23.42
C MET A 1 4.30 -9.05 23.64
N ALA A 2 3.46 -8.74 24.64
CA ALA A 2 3.11 -7.36 25.02
C ALA A 2 4.33 -6.42 25.30
N ASN A 3 5.42 -6.94 25.87
CA ASN A 3 6.60 -6.13 26.20
C ASN A 3 7.45 -5.69 25.00
N ASN A 4 7.26 -6.24 23.80
CA ASN A 4 8.04 -5.84 22.62
C ASN A 4 7.34 -4.77 21.76
N ALA A 5 6.00 -4.75 21.77
CA ALA A 5 5.21 -3.75 21.04
C ALA A 5 5.29 -2.36 21.70
N SER A 6 5.20 -2.31 23.03
CA SER A 6 5.36 -1.06 23.79
C SER A 6 6.73 -0.40 23.62
N VAL A 7 7.77 -1.20 23.36
CA VAL A 7 9.14 -0.68 23.15
C VAL A 7 9.28 -0.06 21.75
N ALA A 8 8.49 -0.47 20.76
CA ALA A 8 8.54 0.07 19.41
C ALA A 8 7.86 1.45 19.30
N SER A 9 6.69 1.63 19.91
CA SER A 9 5.98 2.92 19.94
C SER A 9 6.74 3.97 20.76
N THR A 10 7.28 3.59 21.92
CA THR A 10 8.09 4.48 22.77
C THR A 10 9.37 4.94 22.07
N LYS A 11 10.06 4.06 21.32
CA LYS A 11 11.25 4.43 20.53
C LYS A 11 10.92 5.45 19.45
N SER A 12 9.78 5.29 18.79
CA SER A 12 9.35 6.16 17.69
C SER A 12 9.01 7.58 18.17
N VAL A 13 8.33 7.70 19.32
CA VAL A 13 8.03 8.98 19.97
C VAL A 13 9.29 9.63 20.54
N MET A 14 10.19 8.84 21.13
CA MET A 14 11.48 9.34 21.65
C MET A 14 12.38 9.86 20.53
N LEU A 15 12.40 9.20 19.38
CA LEU A 15 13.13 9.65 18.18
C LEU A 15 12.57 10.95 17.64
N TRP A 16 11.23 11.10 17.59
CA TRP A 16 10.59 12.36 17.21
C TRP A 16 10.93 13.49 18.18
N ALA A 17 10.82 13.26 19.49
CA ALA A 17 11.14 14.26 20.51
C ALA A 17 12.62 14.71 20.43
N ASN A 18 13.55 13.77 20.23
CA ASN A 18 14.98 14.09 20.13
C ASN A 18 15.33 14.82 18.81
N SER A 19 14.55 14.60 17.74
CA SER A 19 14.71 15.28 16.45
C SER A 19 14.11 16.69 16.40
N SER A 20 13.25 17.04 17.37
CA SER A 20 12.47 18.29 17.38
C SER A 20 13.19 19.52 17.94
N GLY A 21 14.44 19.36 18.42
CA GLY A 21 15.27 20.47 18.92
C GLY A 21 14.79 21.07 20.24
N LEU A 22 13.95 20.35 21.00
CA LEU A 22 13.45 20.78 22.30
C LEU A 22 14.54 20.69 23.39
N PRO A 23 14.59 21.63 24.35
CA PRO A 23 15.49 21.54 25.51
C PRO A 23 15.31 20.26 26.33
N ASP A 24 16.41 19.64 26.76
CA ASP A 24 16.44 18.35 27.49
C ASP A 24 15.49 18.28 28.70
N PHE A 25 15.29 19.40 29.40
CA PHE A 25 14.40 19.44 30.56
C PHE A 25 12.93 19.27 30.17
N LEU A 26 12.51 19.82 29.01
CA LEU A 26 11.17 19.65 28.47
C LEU A 26 10.97 18.23 27.97
N VAL A 27 11.96 17.67 27.26
CA VAL A 27 11.94 16.27 26.84
C VAL A 27 11.76 15.38 28.06
N SER A 28 12.62 15.50 29.09
CA SER A 28 12.54 14.66 30.30
C SER A 28 11.21 14.79 31.06
N THR A 29 10.63 15.99 31.10
CA THR A 29 9.34 16.23 31.77
C THR A 29 8.18 15.66 30.96
N PHE A 30 8.21 15.81 29.62
CA PHE A 30 7.24 15.16 28.74
C PHE A 30 7.38 13.63 28.79
N THR A 31 8.58 13.08 28.80
CA THR A 31 8.80 11.63 28.91
C THR A 31 8.31 11.10 30.26
N SER A 32 8.58 11.81 31.36
CA SER A 32 8.05 11.43 32.68
C SER A 32 6.53 11.56 32.78
N ILE A 33 5.91 12.54 32.12
CA ILE A 33 4.45 12.65 32.04
C ILE A 33 3.87 11.56 31.13
N LEU A 34 4.54 11.18 30.04
CA LEU A 34 4.14 10.09 29.12
C LEU A 34 4.31 8.71 29.75
N ASP A 35 5.30 8.52 30.63
CA ASP A 35 5.49 7.29 31.40
C ASP A 35 4.45 7.16 32.54
N ASP A 36 4.02 8.28 33.15
CA ASP A 36 3.09 8.30 34.29
C ASP A 36 1.60 8.41 33.84
N VAL A 37 1.34 9.03 32.68
CA VAL A 37 0.04 9.01 31.98
C VAL A 37 0.02 7.79 31.06
N GLY A 38 -0.31 6.64 31.65
CA GLY A 38 -0.26 5.32 31.02
C GLY A 38 -0.69 5.26 29.55
N PHE A 39 0.30 5.12 28.68
CA PHE A 39 0.22 4.36 27.43
C PHE A 39 0.41 2.85 27.68
N THR A 40 0.00 2.37 28.86
CA THR A 40 -0.14 0.94 29.15
C THR A 40 -1.44 0.45 28.48
N ASN A 41 -1.31 -0.06 27.26
CA ASN A 41 -2.34 -0.79 26.48
C ASN A 41 -3.37 0.03 25.66
N ASN A 42 -3.14 1.31 25.35
CA ASN A 42 -4.05 2.06 24.45
C ASN A 42 -3.99 1.60 22.97
N ASP A 43 -2.97 0.83 22.60
CA ASP A 43 -2.84 0.23 21.26
C ASP A 43 -3.63 -1.10 21.13
N ILE A 44 -4.30 -1.52 22.22
CA ILE A 44 -5.04 -2.78 22.32
C ILE A 44 -6.51 -2.47 22.58
N ALA A 45 -7.35 -2.72 21.58
CA ALA A 45 -8.80 -2.67 21.73
C ALA A 45 -9.29 -3.93 22.47
N GLN A 46 -9.88 -3.71 23.65
CA GLN A 46 -10.55 -4.76 24.40
C GLN A 46 -11.96 -5.02 23.81
N TYR A 47 -12.20 -6.25 23.35
CA TYR A 47 -13.52 -6.69 22.89
C TYR A 47 -14.12 -7.68 23.89
N GLN A 48 -15.12 -7.25 24.65
CA GLN A 48 -15.83 -8.07 25.63
C GLN A 48 -17.35 -7.87 25.49
N PRO A 49 -18.16 -8.94 25.46
CA PRO A 49 -17.77 -10.36 25.62
C PRO A 49 -17.07 -10.95 24.39
N ASN A 50 -16.13 -11.87 24.61
CA ASN A 50 -15.59 -12.70 23.52
C ASN A 50 -16.71 -13.58 22.94
N PRO A 51 -17.11 -13.40 21.66
CA PRO A 51 -18.17 -14.18 21.05
C PRO A 51 -17.80 -15.66 20.85
N PHE A 52 -16.51 -15.99 20.96
CA PHE A 52 -15.98 -17.35 20.82
C PHE A 52 -15.74 -18.05 22.16
N TYR A 53 -16.12 -17.45 23.29
CA TYR A 53 -15.98 -18.08 24.60
C TYR A 53 -16.79 -19.39 24.67
N GLY A 54 -16.13 -20.48 25.08
CA GLY A 54 -16.70 -21.83 25.11
C GLY A 54 -16.89 -22.49 23.73
N PHE A 55 -16.62 -21.80 22.62
CA PHE A 55 -16.80 -22.34 21.27
C PHE A 55 -15.59 -23.16 20.82
N ASN A 56 -15.81 -24.40 20.36
CA ASN A 56 -14.78 -25.28 19.79
C ASN A 56 -13.50 -25.41 20.63
N ASN A 57 -13.63 -25.71 21.93
CA ASN A 57 -12.52 -25.68 22.90
C ASN A 57 -11.31 -26.58 22.55
N GLY A 58 -11.50 -27.61 21.71
CA GLY A 58 -10.39 -28.46 21.26
C GLY A 58 -9.46 -27.82 20.21
N THR A 59 -9.91 -26.80 19.48
CA THR A 59 -9.16 -26.21 18.35
C THR A 59 -9.10 -24.69 18.35
N ASN A 60 -10.07 -24.03 18.99
CA ASN A 60 -10.13 -22.58 19.06
C ASN A 60 -9.24 -22.05 20.20
N ARG A 61 -8.14 -21.39 19.82
CA ARG A 61 -7.18 -20.79 20.77
C ARG A 61 -7.82 -19.73 21.70
N ASN A 62 -8.95 -19.14 21.29
CA ASN A 62 -9.66 -18.11 22.05
C ASN A 62 -10.81 -18.66 22.91
N ALA A 63 -11.05 -19.98 22.94
CA ALA A 63 -12.24 -20.56 23.59
C ALA A 63 -12.31 -20.32 25.10
N ASN A 64 -11.17 -20.18 25.78
CA ASN A 64 -11.10 -19.98 27.23
C ASN A 64 -10.93 -18.50 27.62
N ALA A 65 -10.82 -17.59 26.65
CA ALA A 65 -10.66 -16.16 26.90
C ALA A 65 -12.04 -15.48 27.00
N ILE A 66 -12.29 -14.70 28.05
CA ILE A 66 -13.57 -13.99 28.23
C ILE A 66 -13.66 -12.69 27.41
N GLN A 67 -12.52 -12.23 26.87
CA GLN A 67 -12.37 -11.06 26.02
C GLN A 67 -11.40 -11.38 24.87
N LEU A 68 -11.41 -10.56 23.83
CA LEU A 68 -10.38 -10.55 22.79
C LEU A 68 -9.58 -9.26 22.90
N ASP A 69 -8.27 -9.38 22.73
CA ASP A 69 -7.35 -8.26 22.63
C ASP A 69 -7.03 -8.07 21.15
N LEU A 70 -7.48 -6.95 20.57
CA LEU A 70 -7.35 -6.64 19.15
C LEU A 70 -6.39 -5.47 18.95
N VAL A 71 -5.56 -5.53 17.92
CA VAL A 71 -4.59 -4.48 17.57
C VAL A 71 -4.72 -4.15 16.07
N ASP A 72 -4.15 -3.02 15.66
CA ASP A 72 -4.01 -2.69 14.24
C ASP A 72 -3.14 -3.75 13.53
N GLY A 73 -3.54 -4.20 12.34
CA GLY A 73 -2.81 -5.19 11.56
C GLY A 73 -1.43 -4.71 11.09
N GLY A 74 -1.23 -3.39 11.01
CA GLY A 74 0.08 -2.81 10.72
C GLY A 74 1.15 -3.06 11.78
N GLU A 75 0.75 -3.38 13.02
CA GLU A 75 1.68 -3.71 14.12
C GLU A 75 2.47 -5.01 13.88
N ASP A 76 2.00 -5.88 12.98
CA ASP A 76 2.71 -7.10 12.55
C ASP A 76 3.38 -6.92 11.17
N LEU A 77 3.61 -5.66 10.76
CA LEU A 77 4.13 -5.26 9.45
C LEU A 77 3.26 -5.69 8.26
N GLN A 78 2.05 -6.21 8.50
CA GLN A 78 1.10 -6.64 7.47
C GLN A 78 0.14 -5.51 7.09
N ASN A 79 0.68 -4.33 6.77
CA ASN A 79 -0.09 -3.14 6.36
C ASN A 79 -1.03 -3.41 5.17
N ILE A 80 -0.69 -4.40 4.33
CA ILE A 80 -1.58 -4.91 3.30
C ILE A 80 -2.23 -6.20 3.83
N PRO A 81 -3.57 -6.26 3.94
CA PRO A 81 -4.29 -7.37 4.58
C PRO A 81 -4.38 -8.60 3.66
N LEU A 82 -3.25 -9.26 3.42
CA LEU A 82 -3.13 -10.40 2.50
C LEU A 82 -3.54 -11.73 3.15
N TYR A 83 -3.27 -11.91 4.44
CA TYR A 83 -3.53 -13.16 5.16
C TYR A 83 -4.99 -13.67 5.06
N PRO A 84 -6.03 -12.81 5.16
CA PRO A 84 -7.41 -13.24 4.96
C PRO A 84 -7.73 -13.72 3.54
N LEU A 85 -6.98 -13.27 2.53
CA LEU A 85 -7.21 -13.59 1.12
C LEU A 85 -6.52 -14.88 0.67
N ILE A 86 -5.42 -15.26 1.31
CA ILE A 86 -4.63 -16.45 0.96
C ILE A 86 -5.06 -17.72 1.70
N GLN A 87 -6.20 -17.67 2.40
CA GLN A 87 -6.78 -18.86 3.02
C GLN A 87 -7.13 -19.89 1.92
N PRO A 88 -6.63 -21.14 2.00
CA PRO A 88 -6.78 -22.11 0.91
C PRO A 88 -8.23 -22.33 0.47
N ILE A 89 -9.17 -22.32 1.42
CA ILE A 89 -10.60 -22.53 1.17
C ILE A 89 -11.27 -21.41 0.35
N ARG A 90 -10.62 -20.25 0.21
CA ARG A 90 -11.15 -19.16 -0.62
C ARG A 90 -10.82 -19.32 -2.10
N GLU A 91 -9.86 -20.18 -2.44
CA GLU A 91 -9.44 -20.47 -3.82
C GLU A 91 -9.17 -19.19 -4.65
N VAL A 92 -8.62 -18.15 -4.02
CA VAL A 92 -8.33 -16.88 -4.68
C VAL A 92 -7.26 -17.06 -5.73
N ASP A 93 -7.56 -16.60 -6.95
CA ASP A 93 -6.67 -16.76 -8.11
C ASP A 93 -5.69 -15.60 -8.28
N VAL A 94 -6.13 -14.37 -7.98
CA VAL A 94 -5.34 -13.15 -8.13
C VAL A 94 -5.63 -12.19 -6.98
N ILE A 95 -4.58 -11.52 -6.50
CA ILE A 95 -4.69 -10.41 -5.54
C ILE A 95 -4.03 -9.18 -6.15
N PHE A 96 -4.74 -8.06 -6.17
CA PHE A 96 -4.15 -6.74 -6.44
C PHE A 96 -3.78 -6.10 -5.10
N ALA A 97 -2.50 -6.16 -4.76
CA ALA A 97 -1.94 -5.64 -3.51
C ALA A 97 -1.52 -4.18 -3.71
N VAL A 98 -2.39 -3.25 -3.34
CA VAL A 98 -2.12 -1.80 -3.39
C VAL A 98 -1.40 -1.39 -2.12
N ASP A 99 -0.19 -0.83 -2.26
CA ASP A 99 0.67 -0.48 -1.14
C ASP A 99 0.88 1.02 -1.06
N SER A 100 0.43 1.62 0.04
CA SER A 100 0.65 3.04 0.34
C SER A 100 1.39 3.21 1.67
N SER A 101 2.17 2.21 2.06
CA SER A 101 2.94 2.21 3.30
C SER A 101 4.08 3.24 3.24
N ALA A 102 4.45 3.77 4.41
CA ALA A 102 5.49 4.78 4.59
C ALA A 102 6.79 4.14 5.12
N ASP A 103 7.34 3.16 4.39
CA ASP A 103 8.41 2.28 4.90
C ASP A 103 9.82 2.87 4.81
N THR A 104 10.05 3.78 3.87
CA THR A 104 11.37 4.35 3.59
C THR A 104 11.56 5.69 4.30
N THR A 105 12.81 6.19 4.31
CA THR A 105 13.16 7.52 4.87
C THR A 105 12.28 8.65 4.34
N TYR A 106 11.78 8.53 3.10
CA TYR A 106 10.91 9.51 2.46
C TYR A 106 9.46 9.01 2.33
N HIS A 107 8.99 8.13 3.22
CA HIS A 107 7.59 7.67 3.31
C HIS A 107 7.01 7.00 2.05
N TRP A 108 7.85 6.34 1.27
CA TRP A 108 7.42 5.48 0.17
C TRP A 108 7.45 4.00 0.58
N PRO A 109 6.64 3.14 -0.07
CA PRO A 109 6.64 1.71 0.19
C PRO A 109 7.94 1.06 -0.32
N ASN A 110 8.40 0.02 0.37
CA ASN A 110 9.54 -0.80 -0.05
C ASN A 110 9.22 -2.30 -0.14
N GLY A 111 7.95 -2.68 0.00
CA GLY A 111 7.51 -4.08 -0.04
C GLY A 111 7.54 -4.80 1.31
N THR A 112 7.83 -4.10 2.42
CA THR A 112 7.87 -4.69 3.78
C THR A 112 6.64 -5.54 4.09
N ALA A 113 5.44 -5.11 3.71
CA ALA A 113 4.21 -5.87 3.96
C ALA A 113 4.13 -7.22 3.22
N LEU A 114 4.69 -7.29 2.00
CA LEU A 114 4.78 -8.53 1.24
C LEU A 114 5.80 -9.48 1.87
N VAL A 115 6.95 -8.94 2.29
CA VAL A 115 8.00 -9.69 2.98
C VAL A 115 7.46 -10.29 4.28
N ALA A 116 6.80 -9.49 5.11
CA ALA A 116 6.21 -9.93 6.38
C ALA A 116 5.19 -11.06 6.16
N THR A 117 4.32 -10.92 5.14
CA THR A 117 3.33 -11.96 4.79
C THR A 117 4.02 -13.24 4.30
N TYR A 118 5.06 -13.12 3.48
CA TYR A 118 5.85 -14.26 3.01
C TYR A 118 6.53 -15.00 4.16
N GLU A 119 7.25 -14.28 5.03
CA GLU A 119 7.90 -14.87 6.20
C GLU A 119 6.90 -15.56 7.14
N ARG A 120 5.72 -14.95 7.33
CA ARG A 120 4.63 -15.57 8.08
C ARG A 120 4.15 -16.88 7.46
N SER A 121 4.06 -16.96 6.13
CA SER A 121 3.69 -18.19 5.42
C SER A 121 4.74 -19.31 5.55
N LEU A 122 6.00 -18.98 5.86
CA LEU A 122 7.06 -19.95 6.11
C LEU A 122 7.11 -20.42 7.57
N ASN A 123 6.42 -19.74 8.48
CA ASN A 123 6.44 -20.08 9.89
C ASN A 123 5.42 -21.19 10.21
N ALA A 124 5.92 -22.41 10.39
CA ALA A 124 5.17 -23.65 10.64
C ALA A 124 4.20 -23.65 11.86
N THR A 125 4.20 -22.60 12.67
CA THR A 125 3.30 -22.47 13.84
C THR A 125 2.17 -21.46 13.61
N ILE A 126 2.27 -20.65 12.57
CA ILE A 126 1.42 -19.49 12.29
C ILE A 126 0.77 -19.58 10.92
N GLU A 127 1.43 -20.17 9.93
CA GLU A 127 1.01 -20.26 8.53
C GLU A 127 -0.37 -20.90 8.38
N ASN A 128 -0.73 -21.85 9.25
CA ASN A 128 -2.06 -22.45 9.31
C ASN A 128 -2.54 -22.97 7.94
N GLY A 129 -1.63 -23.61 7.20
CA GLY A 129 -1.91 -24.16 5.85
C GLY A 129 -1.98 -23.12 4.73
N THR A 130 -1.69 -21.85 5.00
CA THR A 130 -1.56 -20.83 3.95
C THR A 130 -0.25 -20.99 3.20
N ALA A 131 -0.28 -20.70 1.89
CA ALA A 131 0.90 -20.59 1.05
C ALA A 131 0.96 -19.18 0.47
N PHE A 132 2.18 -18.69 0.21
CA PHE A 132 2.41 -17.39 -0.40
C PHE A 132 3.51 -17.48 -1.46
N PRO A 133 3.47 -16.67 -2.54
CA PRO A 133 4.58 -16.60 -3.47
C PRO A 133 5.88 -16.22 -2.78
N ALA A 134 7.01 -16.65 -3.34
CA ALA A 134 8.31 -16.18 -2.89
C ALA A 134 8.43 -14.66 -3.11
N ILE A 135 8.91 -13.96 -2.09
CA ILE A 135 9.09 -12.51 -2.07
C ILE A 135 10.56 -12.23 -1.72
N PRO A 136 11.27 -11.37 -2.48
CA PRO A 136 12.64 -10.99 -2.15
C PRO A 136 12.70 -10.06 -0.94
N ASP A 137 13.89 -9.85 -0.37
CA ASP A 137 14.11 -8.89 0.70
C ASP A 137 13.86 -7.43 0.25
N VAL A 138 13.70 -6.54 1.22
CA VAL A 138 13.38 -5.12 0.99
C VAL A 138 14.44 -4.38 0.18
N ASN A 139 15.73 -4.71 0.34
CA ASN A 139 16.80 -4.07 -0.45
C ASN A 139 16.68 -4.49 -1.92
N THR A 140 16.44 -5.78 -2.18
CA THR A 140 16.17 -6.28 -3.53
C THR A 140 14.94 -5.61 -4.15
N PHE A 141 13.86 -5.41 -3.38
CA PHE A 141 12.66 -4.69 -3.85
C PHE A 141 13.00 -3.32 -4.43
N VAL A 142 13.77 -2.55 -3.66
CA VAL A 142 14.14 -1.18 -4.01
C VAL A 142 15.16 -1.18 -5.15
N ASN A 143 16.24 -1.97 -5.04
CA ASN A 143 17.32 -2.01 -6.02
C ASN A 143 16.85 -2.44 -7.42
N LEU A 144 15.86 -3.33 -7.50
CA LEU A 144 15.29 -3.79 -8.78
C LEU A 144 14.09 -2.93 -9.24
N GLY A 145 13.75 -1.88 -8.48
CA GLY A 145 12.65 -0.97 -8.76
C GLY A 145 11.28 -1.66 -8.74
N LEU A 146 11.12 -2.73 -7.94
CA LEU A 146 9.84 -3.44 -7.77
C LEU A 146 8.83 -2.60 -6.98
N ASN A 147 9.32 -1.65 -6.19
CA ASN A 147 8.53 -0.65 -5.46
C ASN A 147 8.29 0.67 -6.23
N HIS A 148 8.68 0.72 -7.51
CA HIS A 148 8.50 1.89 -8.39
C HIS A 148 7.51 1.62 -9.54
N ARG A 149 7.15 0.37 -9.78
CA ARG A 149 6.20 -0.05 -10.83
C ARG A 149 5.41 -1.28 -10.37
N PRO A 150 4.28 -1.59 -11.02
CA PRO A 150 3.60 -2.85 -10.76
C PRO A 150 4.54 -4.05 -10.96
N THR A 151 4.48 -5.02 -10.06
CA THR A 151 5.31 -6.22 -10.08
C THR A 151 4.47 -7.44 -9.76
N PHE A 152 4.66 -8.54 -10.48
CA PHE A 152 3.91 -9.77 -10.27
C PHE A 152 4.76 -10.80 -9.52
N PHE A 153 4.16 -11.45 -8.53
CA PHE A 153 4.76 -12.53 -7.74
C PHE A 153 3.94 -13.81 -7.85
N GLY A 154 4.63 -14.95 -7.92
CA GLY A 154 3.99 -16.27 -8.06
C GLY A 154 3.45 -16.53 -9.47
N CYS A 155 4.13 -16.02 -10.50
CA CYS A 155 3.72 -16.19 -11.89
C CYS A 155 3.74 -17.65 -12.34
N ASP A 156 4.75 -18.40 -11.92
CA ASP A 156 4.83 -19.84 -12.13
C ASP A 156 4.16 -20.57 -10.97
N ALA A 157 3.00 -21.17 -11.25
CA ALA A 157 2.27 -21.96 -10.24
C ALA A 157 3.01 -23.25 -9.85
N GLY A 158 3.87 -23.78 -10.72
CA GLY A 158 4.66 -24.98 -10.44
C GLY A 158 5.79 -24.76 -9.44
N ASN A 159 6.20 -23.51 -9.23
CA ASN A 159 7.25 -23.13 -8.27
C ASN A 159 6.68 -22.72 -6.89
N LEU A 160 5.37 -22.91 -6.66
CA LEU A 160 4.74 -22.59 -5.38
C LEU A 160 4.73 -23.81 -4.46
N THR A 161 4.89 -23.58 -3.16
CA THR A 161 4.87 -24.63 -2.12
C THR A 161 3.46 -25.12 -1.78
N GLY A 162 2.43 -24.43 -2.27
CA GLY A 162 1.02 -24.77 -2.11
C GLY A 162 0.11 -23.87 -2.94
N PRO A 163 -1.22 -24.04 -2.87
CA PRO A 163 -2.17 -23.19 -3.59
C PRO A 163 -2.05 -21.74 -3.13
N ALA A 164 -1.54 -20.86 -4.00
CA ALA A 164 -1.41 -19.44 -3.73
C ALA A 164 -1.81 -18.59 -4.96
N PRO A 165 -2.41 -17.41 -4.75
CA PRO A 165 -2.79 -16.51 -5.83
C PRO A 165 -1.57 -15.94 -6.54
N LEU A 166 -1.77 -15.46 -7.77
CA LEU A 166 -0.85 -14.51 -8.37
C LEU A 166 -1.01 -13.17 -7.63
N VAL A 167 0.07 -12.60 -7.12
CA VAL A 167 0.03 -11.29 -6.47
C VAL A 167 0.50 -10.23 -7.46
N VAL A 168 -0.40 -9.31 -7.81
CA VAL A 168 -0.09 -8.08 -8.53
C VAL A 168 0.16 -6.99 -7.51
N TYR A 169 1.43 -6.72 -7.22
CA TYR A 169 1.85 -5.64 -6.34
C TYR A 169 1.79 -4.31 -7.07
N ILE A 170 1.12 -3.32 -6.49
CA ILE A 170 0.95 -1.97 -7.02
C ILE A 170 1.42 -0.98 -5.95
N PRO A 171 2.69 -0.55 -5.99
CA PRO A 171 3.21 0.41 -5.03
C PRO A 171 2.77 1.83 -5.36
N ASN A 172 2.48 2.62 -4.32
CA ASN A 172 2.37 4.06 -4.43
C ASN A 172 3.71 4.63 -4.94
N ALA A 173 3.65 5.44 -5.99
CA ALA A 173 4.80 6.06 -6.62
C ALA A 173 4.42 7.47 -7.11
N PRO A 174 5.37 8.40 -7.23
CA PRO A 174 5.08 9.76 -7.66
C PRO A 174 4.89 9.80 -9.18
N TYR A 175 3.65 9.66 -9.66
CA TYR A 175 3.35 9.84 -11.08
C TYR A 175 3.35 11.32 -11.45
N ILE A 176 2.53 12.11 -10.77
CA ILE A 176 2.32 13.54 -11.07
C ILE A 176 2.44 14.44 -9.83
N THR A 177 2.42 13.87 -8.63
CA THR A 177 2.60 14.59 -7.37
C THR A 177 3.21 13.66 -6.32
N GLN A 178 3.87 14.23 -5.32
CA GLN A 178 4.29 13.50 -4.14
C GLN A 178 3.04 13.15 -3.31
N SER A 179 2.74 11.85 -3.21
CA SER A 179 1.61 11.27 -2.48
C SER A 179 2.03 10.55 -1.19
N ASN A 180 3.32 10.54 -0.89
CA ASN A 180 3.98 10.02 0.31
C ASN A 180 3.79 10.93 1.53
N VAL A 181 2.54 11.25 1.83
CA VAL A 181 2.15 12.06 3.00
C VAL A 181 2.36 11.28 4.30
N SER A 182 2.54 11.99 5.41
CA SER A 182 2.78 11.34 6.71
C SER A 182 1.48 10.76 7.26
N THR A 183 1.57 9.60 7.91
CA THR A 183 0.45 9.02 8.69
C THR A 183 -0.05 9.98 9.78
N TYR A 184 0.80 10.90 10.24
CA TYR A 184 0.46 11.90 11.24
C TYR A 184 -0.17 13.18 10.68
N ASP A 185 -0.32 13.31 9.36
CA ASP A 185 -0.95 14.47 8.73
C ASP A 185 -2.49 14.32 8.76
N PRO A 186 -3.21 15.06 9.62
CA PRO A 186 -4.64 14.81 9.85
C PRO A 186 -5.55 15.51 8.83
N SER A 187 -5.00 16.39 7.98
CA SER A 187 -5.79 17.21 7.06
C SER A 187 -5.00 17.62 5.82
N TYR A 188 -5.71 17.72 4.70
CA TYR A 188 -5.17 18.15 3.41
C TYR A 188 -6.05 19.23 2.80
N THR A 189 -5.45 20.13 2.00
CA THR A 189 -6.25 21.02 1.15
C THR A 189 -7.00 20.20 0.08
N ASP A 190 -8.14 20.69 -0.41
CA ASP A 190 -8.88 20.01 -1.49
C ASP A 190 -8.00 19.78 -2.72
N THR A 191 -7.15 20.75 -3.08
CA THR A 191 -6.22 20.63 -4.21
C THR A 191 -5.22 19.50 -3.98
N GLN A 192 -4.58 19.45 -2.81
CA GLN A 192 -3.62 18.38 -2.48
C GLN A 192 -4.29 17.02 -2.47
N ARG A 193 -5.46 16.88 -1.81
CA ARG A 193 -6.25 15.64 -1.80
C ARG A 193 -6.57 15.18 -3.22
N ASN A 194 -7.06 16.08 -4.07
CA ASN A 194 -7.43 15.75 -5.45
C ASN A 194 -6.21 15.32 -6.27
N LEU A 195 -5.05 15.95 -6.07
CA LEU A 195 -3.81 15.54 -6.73
C LEU A 195 -3.34 14.16 -6.26
N ILE A 196 -3.41 13.86 -4.95
CA ILE A 196 -3.10 12.53 -4.41
C ILE A 196 -4.03 11.46 -5.00
N ILE A 197 -5.34 11.72 -5.05
CA ILE A 197 -6.31 10.80 -5.66
C ILE A 197 -6.00 10.57 -7.14
N ARG A 198 -5.69 11.64 -7.89
CA ARG A 198 -5.32 11.53 -9.31
C ARG A 198 -4.02 10.75 -9.49
N ASN A 199 -3.03 10.96 -8.63
CA ASN A 199 -1.81 10.17 -8.62
C ASN A 199 -2.10 8.69 -8.36
N GLY A 200 -3.01 8.36 -7.45
CA GLY A 200 -3.45 6.99 -7.21
C GLY A 200 -4.13 6.35 -8.44
N TYR A 201 -4.92 7.13 -9.19
CA TYR A 201 -5.45 6.68 -10.49
C TYR A 201 -4.33 6.40 -11.49
N ASP A 202 -3.33 7.29 -11.59
CA ASP A 202 -2.20 7.10 -12.49
C ASP A 202 -1.34 5.89 -12.08
N VAL A 203 -1.14 5.66 -10.78
CA VAL A 203 -0.49 4.46 -10.23
C VAL A 203 -1.22 3.19 -10.67
N ALA A 204 -2.55 3.13 -10.51
CA ALA A 204 -3.33 1.94 -10.84
C ALA A 204 -3.44 1.69 -12.35
N THR A 205 -3.37 2.75 -13.17
CA THR A 205 -3.58 2.67 -14.62
C THR A 205 -2.31 2.84 -15.45
N MET A 206 -1.14 2.95 -14.81
CA MET A 206 0.13 3.28 -15.46
C MET A 206 0.04 4.58 -16.28
N GLY A 207 -0.56 5.61 -15.68
CA GLY A 207 -0.84 6.90 -16.32
C GLY A 207 -1.83 6.78 -17.48
N ASN A 208 -2.94 6.06 -17.26
CA ASN A 208 -3.92 5.70 -18.29
C ASN A 208 -3.26 5.08 -19.54
N GLY A 209 -2.29 4.17 -19.32
CA GLY A 209 -1.52 3.51 -20.37
C GLY A 209 -0.44 4.36 -21.03
N THR A 210 -0.18 5.59 -20.55
CA THR A 210 0.90 6.45 -21.08
C THR A 210 2.27 5.85 -20.78
N VAL A 211 2.46 5.28 -19.58
CA VAL A 211 3.73 4.64 -19.19
C VAL A 211 3.87 3.27 -19.85
N ASP A 212 2.77 2.50 -19.90
CA ASP A 212 2.72 1.23 -20.63
C ASP A 212 1.33 0.97 -21.21
N SER A 213 1.21 1.09 -22.53
CA SER A 213 -0.05 0.86 -23.24
C SER A 213 -0.56 -0.58 -23.17
N GLN A 214 0.29 -1.56 -22.82
CA GLN A 214 -0.08 -2.96 -22.66
C GLN A 214 -0.55 -3.29 -21.24
N TRP A 215 -0.47 -2.35 -20.30
CA TRP A 215 -0.87 -2.59 -18.90
C TRP A 215 -2.28 -3.20 -18.76
N PRO A 216 -3.33 -2.72 -19.45
CA PRO A 216 -4.66 -3.35 -19.37
C PRO A 216 -4.67 -4.82 -19.83
N THR A 217 -3.92 -5.15 -20.88
CA THR A 217 -3.75 -6.53 -21.35
C THR A 217 -3.08 -7.37 -20.26
N CYS A 218 -2.01 -6.85 -19.65
CA CYS A 218 -1.26 -7.55 -18.60
C CYS A 218 -2.07 -7.76 -17.32
N VAL A 219 -2.94 -6.82 -16.96
CA VAL A 219 -3.93 -6.99 -15.89
C VAL A 219 -4.90 -8.13 -16.23
N GLY A 220 -5.43 -8.17 -17.46
CA GLY A 220 -6.28 -9.28 -17.92
C GLY A 220 -5.57 -10.65 -17.86
N CYS A 221 -4.31 -10.69 -18.28
CA CYS A 221 -3.47 -11.89 -18.19
C CYS A 221 -3.19 -12.32 -16.76
N ALA A 222 -2.98 -11.38 -15.84
CA ALA A 222 -2.83 -11.67 -14.42
C ALA A 222 -4.09 -12.32 -13.83
N ILE A 223 -5.27 -11.79 -14.17
CA ILE A 223 -6.58 -12.34 -13.75
C ILE A 223 -6.76 -13.77 -14.27
N LEU A 224 -6.38 -14.06 -15.51
CA LEU A 224 -6.54 -15.38 -16.13
C LEU A 224 -5.43 -16.37 -15.78
N SER A 225 -4.33 -15.92 -15.16
CA SER A 225 -3.12 -16.72 -14.93
C SER A 225 -3.40 -18.07 -14.28
N ARG A 226 -4.16 -18.10 -13.18
CA ARG A 226 -4.50 -19.35 -12.50
C ARG A 226 -5.52 -20.18 -13.26
N SER A 227 -6.44 -19.56 -14.01
CA SER A 227 -7.37 -20.29 -14.87
C SER A 227 -6.64 -21.08 -15.96
N PHE A 228 -5.60 -20.51 -16.57
CA PHE A 228 -4.76 -21.23 -17.55
C PHE A 228 -4.12 -22.47 -16.91
N ASN A 229 -3.55 -22.32 -15.71
CA ASN A 229 -2.95 -23.43 -14.97
C ASN A 229 -3.98 -24.52 -14.61
N LYS A 230 -5.12 -24.14 -14.02
CA LYS A 230 -6.18 -25.08 -13.58
C LYS A 230 -6.78 -25.89 -14.74
N THR A 231 -6.86 -25.29 -15.93
CA THR A 231 -7.48 -25.92 -17.11
C THR A 231 -6.48 -26.57 -18.06
N GLY A 232 -5.18 -26.37 -17.85
CA GLY A 232 -4.14 -26.78 -18.81
C GLY A 232 -4.20 -26.00 -20.13
N THR A 233 -4.82 -24.83 -20.15
CA THR A 233 -4.92 -23.99 -21.35
C THR A 233 -3.56 -23.34 -21.64
N THR A 234 -3.13 -23.39 -22.90
CA THR A 234 -1.91 -22.72 -23.34
C THR A 234 -2.01 -21.21 -23.13
N VAL A 235 -1.01 -20.64 -22.44
CA VAL A 235 -0.93 -19.20 -22.17
C VAL A 235 -0.72 -18.46 -23.50
N PRO A 236 -1.57 -17.48 -23.87
CA PRO A 236 -1.41 -16.70 -25.09
C PRO A 236 -0.11 -15.88 -25.10
N ASP A 237 0.46 -15.65 -26.28
CA ASP A 237 1.73 -14.89 -26.44
C ASP A 237 1.68 -13.50 -25.80
N ALA A 238 0.54 -12.81 -25.88
CA ALA A 238 0.34 -11.52 -25.22
C ALA A 238 0.52 -11.62 -23.69
N CYS A 239 0.04 -12.70 -23.07
CA CYS A 239 0.21 -12.95 -21.65
C CYS A 239 1.63 -13.39 -21.30
N THR A 240 2.26 -14.20 -22.14
CA THR A 240 3.67 -14.57 -22.00
C THR A 240 4.56 -13.32 -21.99
N ALA A 241 4.33 -12.36 -22.88
CA ALA A 241 5.05 -11.09 -22.91
C ALA A 241 4.81 -10.25 -21.64
N CYS A 242 3.58 -10.21 -21.13
CA CYS A 242 3.26 -9.55 -19.87
C CYS A 242 3.98 -10.19 -18.68
N PHE A 243 4.01 -11.52 -18.59
CA PHE A 243 4.70 -12.22 -17.51
C PHE A 243 6.22 -12.01 -17.59
N GLN A 244 6.81 -12.02 -18.79
CA GLN A 244 8.23 -11.67 -18.94
C GLN A 244 8.57 -10.26 -18.46
N ARG A 245 7.62 -9.31 -18.60
CA ARG A 245 7.81 -7.91 -18.23
C ARG A 245 7.64 -7.65 -16.73
N TYR A 246 6.61 -8.24 -16.13
CA TYR A 246 6.16 -7.87 -14.79
C TYR A 246 6.51 -8.89 -13.72
N CYS A 247 6.76 -10.16 -14.08
CA CYS A 247 7.10 -11.17 -13.09
C CYS A 247 8.51 -10.95 -12.56
N TRP A 248 8.62 -10.90 -11.24
CA TRP A 248 9.92 -11.03 -10.61
C TRP A 248 10.47 -12.44 -10.92
N ASN A 249 11.73 -12.49 -11.35
CA ASN A 249 12.36 -13.69 -11.90
C ASN A 249 13.29 -14.40 -10.91
N GLY A 250 13.31 -13.99 -9.64
CA GLY A 250 14.20 -14.55 -8.62
C GLY A 250 15.54 -13.84 -8.45
N THR A 251 15.85 -12.80 -9.26
CA THR A 251 17.07 -12.01 -9.09
C THR A 251 17.07 -11.28 -7.75
N THR A 252 18.22 -11.24 -7.06
CA THR A 252 18.40 -10.55 -5.78
C THR A 252 19.49 -9.49 -5.87
N ASP A 253 19.33 -8.42 -5.09
CA ASP A 253 20.31 -7.35 -4.90
C ASP A 253 20.15 -6.76 -3.50
N THR A 254 20.97 -7.25 -2.56
CA THR A 254 20.82 -6.97 -1.13
C THR A 254 21.61 -5.73 -0.66
N ARG A 255 22.17 -4.94 -1.59
CA ARG A 255 22.95 -3.74 -1.24
C ARG A 255 22.07 -2.70 -0.56
N ASP A 256 22.64 -1.99 0.40
CA ASP A 256 21.97 -0.87 1.04
C ASP A 256 21.62 0.21 0.03
N VAL A 257 20.39 0.71 0.11
CA VAL A 257 19.86 1.67 -0.86
C VAL A 257 18.88 2.62 -0.18
N THR A 258 18.99 3.90 -0.54
CA THR A 258 18.01 4.93 -0.20
C THR A 258 17.04 5.07 -1.36
N TYR A 259 15.74 5.09 -1.08
CA TYR A 259 14.71 5.24 -2.09
C TYR A 259 14.14 6.66 -2.09
N GLU A 260 14.50 7.43 -3.12
CA GLU A 260 13.95 8.76 -3.39
C GLU A 260 13.59 8.84 -4.89
N PRO A 261 12.35 8.46 -5.26
CA PRO A 261 11.95 8.39 -6.66
C PRO A 261 11.68 9.78 -7.27
N ASN A 262 12.02 9.92 -8.55
CA ASN A 262 11.60 11.06 -9.37
C ASN A 262 10.17 10.86 -9.89
N TYR A 263 9.54 11.94 -10.34
CA TYR A 263 8.24 11.85 -11.01
C TYR A 263 8.30 10.98 -12.26
N ILE A 264 7.32 10.07 -12.41
CA ILE A 264 7.21 9.19 -13.59
C ILE A 264 6.65 9.96 -14.79
N LEU A 265 5.73 10.90 -14.55
CA LEU A 265 5.14 11.79 -15.54
C LEU A 265 5.45 13.25 -15.19
N ALA A 266 4.96 14.18 -16.02
CA ALA A 266 5.11 15.59 -15.74
C ALA A 266 4.38 15.97 -14.43
N GLU A 267 5.12 16.62 -13.53
CA GLU A 267 4.59 17.11 -12.25
C GLU A 267 3.43 18.08 -12.47
N VAL A 268 2.39 17.95 -11.65
CA VAL A 268 1.27 18.88 -11.57
C VAL A 268 1.31 19.55 -10.20
N SER A 269 1.79 20.79 -10.16
CA SER A 269 1.83 21.54 -8.91
C SER A 269 0.44 22.04 -8.51
N ALA A 270 0.18 22.10 -7.20
CA ALA A 270 -1.07 22.68 -6.66
C ALA A 270 -1.30 24.14 -7.11
N ALA A 271 -0.23 24.89 -7.39
CA ALA A 271 -0.31 26.24 -7.95
C ALA A 271 -0.77 26.25 -9.42
N SER A 272 -0.41 25.23 -10.21
CA SER A 272 -0.83 25.10 -11.62
C SER A 272 -2.23 24.53 -11.78
N ALA A 273 -2.68 23.67 -10.86
CA ALA A 273 -4.03 23.08 -10.87
C ALA A 273 -5.15 24.12 -10.65
N GLY A 274 -4.84 25.24 -9.97
CA GLY A 274 -5.76 26.38 -9.81
C GLY A 274 -5.96 27.21 -11.09
N ILE A 275 -5.07 27.10 -12.08
CA ILE A 275 -5.13 27.89 -13.31
C ILE A 275 -5.98 27.19 -14.39
N THR A 276 -6.12 25.87 -14.34
CA THR A 276 -6.81 25.08 -15.38
C THR A 276 -8.33 25.00 -15.26
N LEU A 277 -8.94 25.52 -14.18
CA LEU A 277 -10.40 25.47 -13.98
C LEU A 277 -11.16 26.75 -14.39
N ASP A 278 -10.47 27.80 -14.85
CA ASP A 278 -11.12 29.09 -15.19
C ASP A 278 -10.97 29.52 -16.66
N VAL A 279 -10.56 28.62 -17.55
CA VAL A 279 -10.49 28.94 -19.00
C VAL A 279 -11.86 28.80 -19.68
N GLN A 280 -12.77 27.97 -19.16
CA GLN A 280 -14.12 27.85 -19.70
C GLN A 280 -15.08 28.99 -19.29
N LYS A 281 -14.77 29.78 -18.25
CA LYS A 281 -15.61 30.94 -17.87
C LYS A 281 -15.22 32.24 -18.58
N ILE A 282 -14.02 32.32 -19.17
CA ILE A 282 -13.57 33.52 -19.88
C ILE A 282 -14.15 33.62 -21.30
N PHE A 283 -14.58 32.51 -21.92
CA PHE A 283 -15.16 32.54 -23.27
C PHE A 283 -16.67 32.87 -23.34
N THR A 284 -17.37 32.98 -22.22
CA THR A 284 -18.83 33.25 -22.20
C THR A 284 -19.20 34.69 -21.86
N PHE A 285 -18.23 35.55 -21.53
CA PHE A 285 -18.48 36.99 -21.26
C PHE A 285 -18.11 37.92 -22.43
N GLY A 286 -17.65 37.39 -23.57
CA GLY A 286 -17.16 38.18 -24.71
C GLY A 286 -18.10 38.32 -25.92
N VAL A 287 -19.32 37.79 -25.90
CA VAL A 287 -20.24 37.82 -27.07
C VAL A 287 -21.62 38.44 -26.77
N ALA A 288 -21.92 38.80 -25.51
CA ALA A 288 -23.23 39.33 -25.14
C ALA A 288 -23.35 40.87 -25.10
N THR A 289 -22.29 41.63 -25.41
CA THR A 289 -22.30 43.11 -25.32
C THR A 289 -22.19 43.87 -26.65
N PHE A 290 -22.23 43.18 -27.80
CA PHE A 290 -22.26 43.85 -29.12
C PHE A 290 -23.61 43.79 -29.87
N ALA A 291 -24.66 43.23 -29.26
CA ALA A 291 -26.00 43.13 -29.88
C ALA A 291 -27.07 44.05 -29.26
N ALA A 292 -26.72 44.96 -28.33
CA ALA A 292 -27.66 45.85 -27.65
C ALA A 292 -27.42 47.35 -27.89
N ALA A 293 -26.67 47.72 -28.94
CA ALA A 293 -26.41 49.12 -29.30
C ALA A 293 -27.03 49.56 -30.64
N LEU A 294 -27.98 48.81 -31.21
CA LEU A 294 -28.61 49.17 -32.49
C LEU A 294 -30.15 49.07 -32.53
N VAL A 295 -30.82 49.23 -31.38
CA VAL A 295 -32.28 49.47 -31.32
C VAL A 295 -32.57 50.40 -30.15
N MET A 296 -32.43 51.71 -30.35
CA MET A 296 -33.26 52.78 -29.78
C MET A 296 -32.64 54.14 -30.13
N LEU A 297 -33.12 54.73 -31.23
CA LEU A 297 -33.30 56.17 -31.48
C LEU A 297 -33.90 56.36 -32.89
N VAL A 298 -35.20 56.02 -33.00
CA VAL A 298 -36.23 56.89 -33.60
C VAL A 298 -37.17 57.24 -32.47
#